data_AF-A0A6C0NEZ0-F1
#
_entry.id   AF-A0A6C0NEZ0-F1
#
_cell.length_a   1.000
_cell.length_b   1.000
_cell.length_c   1.000
_cell.angle_alpha   90.00
_cell.angle_beta   90.00
_cell.angle_gamma   90.00
#
_symmetry.space_group_name_H-M   'P 1'
#
loop_
_entity.id
_entity.type
_entity.pdbx_description
1 polymer ?
#
loop_
_entity_poly.entity_id
_entity_poly.type
_entity_poly.pdbx_seq_one_letter_code
_entity_poly.pdbx_strand_id
1 'polypeptide(L)'
;MEILSTFSFKDLIAFAVPVIITALFFNRRRKRKSIRVNCSFLFIVLSVGSALEIWGNIYETFSYRNNHLYNNDKFTTVFNYDIPKIVFFSIIIVASITLFIQEVRIRKTLL
;
A
#
# COMPACT_ATOMS: atom_id res chain seq x y z
N MET A 1 -21.46 12.30 4.51
CA MET A 1 -21.39 10.84 4.31
C MET A 1 -21.30 10.54 2.81
N GLU A 2 -20.38 11.21 2.09
CA GLU A 2 -20.26 11.16 0.61
C GLU A 2 -18.86 10.68 0.14
N ILE A 3 -17.89 10.60 1.04
CA ILE A 3 -16.50 10.23 0.70
C ILE A 3 -16.37 8.72 0.37
N LEU A 4 -17.38 7.92 0.70
CA LEU A 4 -17.40 6.48 0.43
C LEU A 4 -17.85 6.13 -1.00
N SER A 5 -18.35 7.09 -1.80
CA SER A 5 -18.96 6.80 -3.11
C SER A 5 -18.02 6.96 -4.33
N THR A 6 -16.71 7.16 -4.13
CA THR A 6 -15.78 7.58 -5.19
C THR A 6 -14.72 6.54 -5.57
N PHE A 7 -14.92 5.25 -5.27
CA PHE A 7 -14.06 4.21 -5.85
C PHE A 7 -14.56 3.81 -7.24
N SER A 8 -13.73 4.01 -8.26
CA SER A 8 -14.00 3.56 -9.61
C SER A 8 -13.81 2.05 -9.73
N PHE A 9 -14.45 1.43 -10.73
CA PHE A 9 -14.17 0.03 -11.10
C PHE A 9 -12.67 -0.21 -11.40
N LYS A 10 -11.98 0.82 -11.92
CA LYS A 10 -10.52 0.77 -12.12
C LYS A 10 -9.75 0.63 -10.82
N ASP A 11 -10.17 1.34 -9.77
CA ASP A 11 -9.53 1.30 -8.45
C ASP A 11 -9.76 -0.06 -7.81
N LEU A 12 -10.97 -0.62 -7.96
CA LEU A 12 -11.28 -1.96 -7.48
C LEU A 12 -10.40 -3.03 -8.14
N ILE A 13 -10.18 -2.95 -9.46
CA ILE A 13 -9.22 -3.84 -10.14
C ILE A 13 -7.81 -3.63 -9.59
N ALA A 14 -7.38 -2.37 -9.44
CA ALA A 14 -6.06 -2.04 -8.92
C ALA A 14 -5.85 -2.60 -7.50
N PHE A 15 -6.87 -2.60 -6.65
CA PHE A 15 -6.81 -3.19 -5.31
C PHE A 15 -6.81 -4.71 -5.33
N ALA A 16 -7.57 -5.33 -6.24
CA ALA A 16 -7.70 -6.78 -6.33
C ALA A 16 -6.40 -7.47 -6.77
N VAL A 17 -5.65 -6.89 -7.71
CA VAL A 17 -4.42 -7.47 -8.25
C VAL A 17 -3.38 -7.80 -7.16
N PRO A 18 -2.92 -6.86 -6.30
CA PRO A 18 -1.95 -7.15 -5.27
C PRO A 18 -2.49 -8.16 -4.25
N VAL A 19 -3.79 -8.14 -3.93
CA VAL A 19 -4.43 -9.11 -3.02
C VAL A 19 -4.37 -10.52 -3.60
N ILE A 20 -4.76 -10.70 -4.86
CA ILE A 20 -4.77 -12.00 -5.56
C ILE A 20 -3.34 -12.54 -5.66
N ILE A 21 -2.39 -11.72 -6.11
CA ILE A 21 -0.98 -12.11 -6.22
C ILE A 21 -0.44 -12.55 -4.85
N THR A 22 -0.71 -11.77 -3.81
CA THR A 22 -0.28 -12.07 -2.45
C THR A 22 -0.86 -13.40 -1.96
N ALA A 23 -2.15 -13.63 -2.18
CA ALA A 23 -2.82 -14.88 -1.80
C ALA A 23 -2.23 -16.10 -2.54
N LEU A 24 -1.93 -15.96 -3.83
CA LEU A 24 -1.30 -17.02 -4.63
C LEU A 24 0.10 -17.35 -4.11
N PHE A 25 0.93 -16.34 -3.84
CA PHE A 25 2.26 -16.53 -3.26
C PHE A 25 2.19 -17.16 -1.88
N PHE A 26 1.29 -16.66 -1.03
CA PHE A 26 1.11 -17.16 0.33
C PHE A 26 0.70 -18.63 0.33
N ASN A 27 -0.29 -19.02 -0.48
CA ASN A 27 -0.74 -20.40 -0.59
C ASN A 27 0.34 -21.32 -1.15
N ARG A 28 1.09 -20.87 -2.17
CA ARG A 28 2.18 -21.65 -2.75
C ARG A 28 3.30 -21.91 -1.74
N ARG A 29 3.72 -20.88 -0.98
CA ARG A 29 4.75 -20.99 0.07
C ARG A 29 4.28 -21.88 1.23
N ARG A 30 3.02 -21.73 1.66
CA ARG A 30 2.39 -22.56 2.70
C ARG A 30 2.38 -24.04 2.32
N LYS A 31 1.94 -24.39 1.11
CA LYS A 31 1.86 -25.78 0.64
C LYS A 31 3.23 -26.44 0.50
N ARG A 32 4.22 -25.70 -0.01
CA ARG A 32 5.57 -26.25 -0.26
C ARG A 32 6.49 -26.24 0.96
N LYS A 33 6.15 -25.50 2.04
CA LYS A 33 7.01 -25.25 3.20
C LYS A 33 8.45 -24.86 2.83
N SER A 34 8.62 -24.19 1.69
CA SER A 34 9.91 -23.91 1.09
C SER A 34 9.87 -22.56 0.39
N ILE A 35 10.97 -21.84 0.49
CA ILE A 35 11.19 -20.54 -0.13
C ILE A 35 12.26 -20.73 -1.20
N ARG A 36 11.88 -20.56 -2.47
CA ARG A 36 12.78 -20.79 -3.61
C ARG A 36 13.78 -19.63 -3.80
N VAL A 37 13.39 -18.41 -3.42
CA VAL A 37 14.17 -17.18 -3.57
C VAL A 37 13.97 -16.33 -2.32
N ASN A 38 15.06 -15.78 -1.77
CA ASN A 38 14.98 -14.84 -0.66
C ASN A 38 14.35 -13.53 -1.14
N CYS A 39 13.11 -13.26 -0.71
CA CYS A 39 12.40 -12.03 -1.05
C CYS A 39 12.29 -11.08 0.16
N SER A 40 12.96 -11.39 1.27
CA SER A 40 12.86 -10.63 2.51
C SER A 40 13.23 -9.15 2.31
N PHE A 41 14.32 -8.87 1.58
CA PHE A 41 14.72 -7.51 1.23
C PHE A 41 13.68 -6.80 0.36
N LEU A 42 13.11 -7.51 -0.63
CA LEU A 42 12.07 -6.97 -1.51
C LEU A 42 10.81 -6.57 -0.73
N PHE A 43 10.37 -7.37 0.25
CA PHE A 43 9.20 -7.02 1.06
C PHE A 43 9.44 -5.80 1.96
N ILE A 44 10.67 -5.63 2.47
CA ILE A 44 11.06 -4.43 3.22
C ILE A 44 11.01 -3.21 2.31
N VAL A 45 11.61 -3.29 1.12
CA VAL A 45 11.61 -2.20 0.13
C VAL A 45 10.19 -1.83 -0.27
N LEU A 46 9.33 -2.81 -0.56
CA LEU A 46 7.93 -2.56 -0.89
C LEU A 46 7.17 -1.86 0.25
N SER A 47 7.40 -2.28 1.49
CA SER A 47 6.75 -1.68 2.66
C SER A 47 7.20 -0.23 2.87
N VAL A 48 8.51 0.03 2.84
CA VAL A 48 9.07 1.38 3.03
C VAL A 48 8.69 2.30 1.88
N GLY A 49 8.83 1.84 0.63
CA GLY A 49 8.45 2.62 -0.55
C GLY A 49 6.96 3.00 -0.54
N SER A 50 6.09 2.07 -0.15
CA SER A 50 4.65 2.34 -0.03
C SER A 50 4.34 3.35 1.08
N ALA A 51 5.05 3.30 2.21
CA ALA A 51 4.91 4.27 3.27
C ALA A 51 5.35 5.69 2.83
N LEU A 52 6.43 5.78 2.05
CA LEU A 52 6.91 7.04 1.48
C LEU A 52 5.91 7.63 0.48
N GLU A 53 5.26 6.82 -0.35
CA GLU A 53 4.21 7.27 -1.28
C GLU A 53 2.99 7.81 -0.55
N ILE A 54 2.55 7.14 0.52
CA ILE A 54 1.45 7.63 1.37
C ILE A 54 1.86 8.96 2.01
N TRP A 55 3.08 9.03 2.57
CA TRP A 55 3.58 10.23 3.20
C TRP A 55 3.67 11.40 2.22
N GLY A 56 4.18 11.16 1.01
CA GLY A 56 4.26 12.14 -0.07
C GLY A 56 2.89 12.70 -0.43
N ASN A 57 1.90 11.82 -0.64
CA ASN A 57 0.52 12.23 -0.97
C ASN A 57 -0.12 13.08 0.14
N ILE A 58 0.08 12.70 1.41
CA ILE A 58 -0.40 13.47 2.56
C ILE A 58 0.34 14.82 2.66
N TYR A 59 1.66 14.81 2.53
CA TYR A 59 2.50 15.99 2.69
C TYR A 59 2.31 17.00 1.57
N GLU A 60 2.21 16.57 0.31
CA GLU A 60 1.88 17.44 -0.81
C GLU A 60 0.55 18.15 -0.56
N THR A 61 -0.50 17.40 -0.26
CA THR A 61 -1.83 17.95 0.03
C THR A 61 -1.80 18.93 1.21
N PHE A 62 -1.03 18.63 2.26
CA PHE A 62 -0.85 19.50 3.42
C PHE A 62 -0.01 20.76 3.11
N SER A 63 1.04 20.62 2.30
CA SER A 63 1.90 21.72 1.87
C SER A 63 1.11 22.73 1.03
N TYR A 64 0.28 22.24 0.09
CA TYR A 64 -0.62 23.11 -0.68
C TYR A 64 -1.62 23.86 0.22
N ARG A 65 -2.09 23.24 1.31
CA ARG A 65 -2.98 23.89 2.29
C ARG A 65 -2.34 25.05 3.04
N ASN A 66 -1.05 24.95 3.35
CA ASN A 66 -0.35 25.93 4.18
C ASN A 66 0.51 26.91 3.36
N ASN A 67 0.61 26.70 2.05
CA ASN A 67 1.33 27.58 1.15
C ASN A 67 0.48 28.81 0.80
N HIS A 68 0.91 29.96 1.31
CA HIS A 68 0.28 31.27 1.18
C HIS A 68 0.27 31.76 -0.29
N LEU A 69 1.12 31.21 -1.15
CA LEU A 69 1.14 31.53 -2.59
C LEU A 69 -0.04 30.93 -3.36
N TYR A 70 -0.64 29.84 -2.88
CA TYR A 70 -1.78 29.14 -3.52
C TYR A 70 -3.12 29.41 -2.83
N ASN A 71 -3.11 30.05 -1.66
CA ASN A 71 -4.27 30.21 -0.79
C ASN A 71 -4.99 31.56 -0.96
N ASN A 72 -4.95 32.12 -2.18
CA ASN A 72 -5.61 33.40 -2.51
C ASN A 72 -7.14 33.27 -2.64
N ASP A 73 -7.65 32.07 -2.86
CA ASP A 73 -9.08 31.79 -2.86
C ASP A 73 -9.49 31.24 -1.51
N LYS A 74 -10.52 31.86 -0.90
CA LYS A 74 -11.12 31.49 0.39
C LYS A 74 -11.21 29.97 0.58
N PHE A 75 -11.08 29.51 1.84
CA PHE A 75 -11.19 28.16 2.40
C PHE A 75 -12.42 27.30 1.97
N THR A 76 -12.82 27.31 0.71
CA THR A 76 -13.90 26.52 0.10
C THR A 76 -13.36 25.37 -0.77
N THR A 77 -12.03 25.28 -0.95
CA THR A 77 -11.39 24.15 -1.63
C THR A 77 -11.38 22.93 -0.72
N VAL A 78 -12.28 21.98 -1.02
CA VAL A 78 -12.24 20.63 -0.43
C VAL A 78 -10.91 19.99 -0.82
N PHE A 79 -9.98 19.89 0.12
CA PHE A 79 -8.69 19.21 -0.10
C PHE A 79 -8.95 17.72 -0.35
N ASN A 80 -8.77 17.33 -1.60
CA ASN A 80 -9.09 15.99 -2.06
C ASN A 80 -7.82 15.13 -1.96
N TYR A 81 -7.61 14.50 -0.80
CA TYR A 81 -6.58 13.46 -0.68
C TYR A 81 -6.86 12.39 -1.73
N ASP A 82 -5.82 11.89 -2.41
CA ASP A 82 -5.97 10.74 -3.31
C ASP A 82 -6.13 9.46 -2.45
N ILE A 83 -7.35 9.28 -1.94
CA ILE A 83 -7.77 8.15 -1.10
C ILE A 83 -7.52 6.82 -1.81
N PRO A 84 -7.84 6.63 -3.11
CA PRO A 84 -7.51 5.41 -3.84
C PRO A 84 -6.01 5.08 -3.79
N LYS A 85 -5.13 6.05 -4.01
CA LYS A 85 -3.68 5.84 -3.93
C LYS A 85 -3.24 5.44 -2.53
N ILE A 86 -3.76 6.10 -1.48
CA ILE A 86 -3.45 5.76 -0.08
C ILE A 86 -3.89 4.34 0.25
N VAL A 87 -5.11 3.95 -0.15
CA VAL A 87 -5.65 2.60 0.07
C VAL A 87 -4.82 1.55 -0.66
N PHE A 88 -4.46 1.80 -1.92
CA PHE A 88 -3.63 0.89 -2.71
C PHE A 88 -2.27 0.61 -2.05
N PHE A 89 -1.54 1.65 -1.63
CA PHE A 89 -0.26 1.46 -0.96
C PHE A 89 -0.40 0.82 0.42
N SER A 90 -1.50 1.08 1.13
CA SER A 90 -1.80 0.41 2.39
C SER A 90 -1.97 -1.11 2.20
N ILE A 91 -2.64 -1.53 1.11
CA ILE A 91 -2.75 -2.94 0.73
C ILE A 91 -1.38 -3.56 0.45
N ILE A 92 -0.50 -2.84 -0.27
CA ILE A 92 0.86 -3.32 -0.56
C ILE A 92 1.68 -3.51 0.72
N ILE A 93 1.57 -2.60 1.69
CA ILE A 93 2.24 -2.71 2.99
C ILE A 93 1.78 -3.98 3.70
N VAL A 94 0.47 -4.17 3.84
CA VAL A 94 -0.10 -5.35 4.52
C VAL A 94 0.32 -6.64 3.83
N ALA A 95 0.24 -6.68 2.50
CA ALA A 95 0.68 -7.82 1.70
C ALA A 95 2.16 -8.15 1.91
N SER A 96 3.02 -7.13 1.86
CA SER A 96 4.47 -7.27 2.01
C SER A 96 4.85 -7.77 3.40
N ILE A 97 4.27 -7.18 4.44
CA ILE A 97 4.48 -7.63 5.84
C ILE A 97 4.01 -9.07 6.02
N THR A 98 2.85 -9.42 5.46
CA THR A 98 2.30 -10.78 5.56
C THR A 98 3.23 -11.82 4.93
N LEU A 99 3.73 -11.55 3.71
CA LEU A 99 4.67 -12.43 3.03
C LEU A 99 6.05 -12.48 3.70
N PHE A 100 6.49 -11.36 4.27
CA PHE A 100 7.73 -11.28 5.04
C PHE A 100 7.66 -12.15 6.31
N ILE A 101 6.60 -11.99 7.12
CA ILE A 101 6.39 -12.80 8.32
C ILE A 101 6.29 -14.28 7.95
N GLN A 102 5.59 -14.61 6.86
CA GLN A 102 5.52 -15.99 6.37
C GLN A 102 6.90 -16.53 6.00
N GLU A 103 7.74 -15.72 5.33
CA GLU A 103 9.09 -16.12 4.95
C GLU A 103 9.96 -16.39 6.18
N VAL A 104 9.93 -15.50 7.17
CA VAL A 104 10.66 -15.66 8.44
C VAL A 104 10.21 -16.93 9.17
N ARG A 105 8.89 -17.19 9.23
CA ARG A 105 8.34 -18.40 9.88
C ARG A 105 8.81 -19.68 9.21
N ILE A 106 8.74 -19.76 7.87
CA ILE A 106 9.19 -20.96 7.14
C ILE A 106 10.69 -21.19 7.34
N ARG A 107 11.51 -20.13 7.32
CA ARG A 107 12.96 -20.25 7.59
C ARG A 107 13.25 -20.79 8.98
N LYS A 108 12.55 -20.30 10.01
CA LYS A 108 12.70 -20.81 11.39
C LYS A 108 12.34 -22.28 11.54
N THR A 109 11.45 -22.82 10.71
CA THR A 109 11.08 -24.25 10.74
C THR A 109 12.07 -25.14 9.99
N LEU A 110 12.89 -24.57 9.09
CA LEU A 110 13.88 -25.30 8.28
C LEU A 110 15.28 -25.31 8.90
N LEU A 111 15.56 -24.42 9.84
CA LEU A 111 16.77 -24.39 10.68
C LEU A 111 16.58 -25.27 11.91
#